data_AF-A0A0F9EX50-F1
#
_entry.id   AF-A0A0F9EX50-F1
#
_cell.length_a   1.000
_cell.length_b   1.000
_cell.length_c   1.000
_cell.angle_alpha   90.00
_cell.angle_beta   90.00
_cell.angle_gamma   90.00
#
_symmetry.space_group_name_H-M   'P 1'
#
loop_
_entity.id
_entity.type
_entity.pdbx_description
1 polymer ?
#
loop_
_entity_poly.entity_id
_entity_poly.type
_entity_poly.pdbx_seq_one_letter_code
_entity_poly.pdbx_strand_id
1 'polypeptide(L)'
;GKGGQHRNKRQNCCRVIHKPTGISESRQGRKRESNLREAKQALLVRLRNSGNDFSLGKINLNRKNQVGSGMRGDKIRTYRFQDNRVADHRSGLKTSCSKILKGHFDLLWL
;
A
#
# COMPACT_ATOMS: atom_id res chain seq x y z
N GLY A 1 -3.01 20.81 -33.22
CA GLY A 1 -4.46 21.10 -33.03
C GLY A 1 -4.83 22.39 -33.76
N LYS A 2 -6.12 22.62 -34.05
CA LYS A 2 -6.60 23.72 -34.92
C LYS A 2 -5.91 25.04 -34.56
N GLY A 3 -5.12 25.55 -35.51
CA GLY A 3 -4.12 26.59 -35.33
C GLY A 3 -4.61 27.92 -35.88
N GLY A 4 -4.68 28.92 -35.01
CA GLY A 4 -4.90 30.31 -35.38
C GLY A 4 -3.74 31.19 -34.90
N GLN A 5 -3.70 32.43 -35.35
CA GLN A 5 -2.64 33.40 -35.02
C GLN A 5 -2.36 33.49 -33.52
N HIS A 6 -3.40 33.42 -32.69
CA HIS A 6 -3.28 33.42 -31.24
C HIS A 6 -2.48 32.22 -30.68
N ARG A 7 -2.67 31.02 -31.24
CA ARG A 7 -1.95 29.80 -30.83
C ARG A 7 -0.48 29.84 -31.23
N ASN A 8 -0.17 30.38 -32.40
CA ASN A 8 1.21 30.43 -32.90
C ASN A 8 2.04 31.48 -32.17
N LYS A 9 1.41 32.59 -31.73
CA LYS A 9 2.10 33.69 -31.04
C LYS A 9 2.14 33.56 -29.52
N ARG A 10 1.19 32.86 -28.87
CA ARG A 10 1.09 32.83 -27.39
C ARG A 10 1.51 31.48 -26.79
N GLN A 11 2.45 31.55 -25.84
CA GLN A 11 2.92 30.41 -25.06
C GLN A 11 2.06 30.18 -23.81
N ASN A 12 0.81 29.74 -24.03
CA ASN A 12 -0.14 29.53 -22.93
C ASN A 12 -0.02 28.16 -22.24
N CYS A 13 0.70 27.20 -22.84
CA CYS A 13 0.85 25.85 -22.28
C CYS A 13 1.79 25.86 -21.07
N CYS A 14 1.45 25.05 -20.05
CA CYS A 14 2.24 24.92 -18.82
C CYS A 14 2.58 23.46 -18.58
N ARG A 15 3.84 23.18 -18.21
CA ARG A 15 4.29 21.89 -17.67
C ARG A 15 4.87 22.14 -16.28
N VAL A 16 4.41 21.40 -15.30
CA VAL A 16 4.87 21.47 -13.91
C VAL A 16 5.48 20.13 -13.54
N ILE A 17 6.65 20.14 -12.91
CA ILE A 17 7.41 18.95 -12.53
C ILE A 17 7.67 19.01 -11.04
N HIS A 18 7.31 17.96 -10.31
CA HIS A 18 7.75 17.75 -8.95
C HIS A 18 9.14 17.13 -8.96
N LYS A 19 10.19 17.95 -8.78
CA LYS A 19 11.59 17.50 -8.90
C LYS A 19 11.93 16.25 -8.07
N PRO A 20 11.51 16.13 -6.80
CA PRO A 20 11.87 14.96 -5.99
C PRO A 20 11.30 13.63 -6.49
N THR A 21 10.09 13.62 -7.07
CA THR A 21 9.45 12.38 -7.53
C THR A 21 9.49 12.19 -9.05
N GLY A 22 9.93 13.20 -9.80
CA GLY A 22 9.93 13.20 -11.27
C GLY A 22 8.54 13.29 -11.91
N ILE A 23 7.46 13.27 -11.12
CA ILE A 23 6.08 13.33 -11.63
C ILE A 23 5.84 14.70 -12.27
N SER A 24 5.32 14.68 -13.51
CA SER A 24 4.98 15.90 -14.23
C SER A 24 3.56 15.91 -14.73
N GLU A 25 2.96 17.09 -14.73
CA GLU A 25 1.64 17.35 -15.29
C GLU A 25 1.73 18.49 -16.30
N SER A 26 0.93 18.40 -17.36
CA SER A 26 0.88 19.41 -18.41
C SER A 26 -0.56 19.82 -18.70
N ARG A 27 -0.79 21.12 -18.84
CA ARG A 27 -2.08 21.69 -19.24
C ARG A 27 -1.93 22.67 -20.39
N GLN A 28 -2.97 22.69 -21.21
CA GLN A 28 -3.08 23.51 -22.42
C GLN A 28 -4.45 24.19 -22.42
N GLY A 29 -4.50 25.46 -22.81
CA GLY A 29 -5.72 26.27 -22.73
C GLY A 29 -5.47 27.71 -23.14
N ARG A 30 -6.50 28.56 -23.03
CA ARG A 30 -6.46 29.96 -23.51
C ARG A 30 -5.66 30.91 -22.62
N LYS A 31 -5.55 30.63 -21.31
CA LYS A 31 -4.86 31.48 -20.33
C LYS A 31 -3.81 30.69 -19.56
N ARG A 32 -2.55 31.15 -19.59
CA ARG A 32 -1.41 30.51 -18.91
C ARG A 32 -1.65 30.32 -17.41
N GLU A 33 -2.21 31.31 -16.74
CA GLU A 33 -2.44 31.28 -15.29
C GLU A 33 -3.44 30.18 -14.87
N SER A 34 -4.54 30.03 -15.63
CA SER A 34 -5.50 28.93 -15.40
C SER A 34 -4.83 27.57 -15.57
N ASN A 35 -4.09 27.41 -16.67
CA ASN A 35 -3.38 26.16 -16.95
C ASN A 35 -2.35 25.83 -15.86
N LEU A 36 -1.67 26.84 -15.31
CA LEU A 36 -0.72 26.65 -14.22
C LEU A 36 -1.43 26.20 -12.93
N ARG A 37 -2.56 26.82 -12.58
CA ARG A 37 -3.36 26.48 -11.39
C ARG A 37 -3.87 25.04 -11.49
N GLU A 38 -4.46 24.68 -12.63
CA GLU A 38 -4.99 23.35 -12.89
C GLU A 38 -3.89 22.29 -12.91
N ALA A 39 -2.74 22.57 -13.54
CA ALA A 39 -1.60 21.64 -13.56
C ALA A 39 -1.04 21.40 -12.14
N LYS A 40 -0.95 22.44 -11.31
CA LYS A 40 -0.54 22.30 -9.90
C LYS A 40 -1.54 21.47 -9.11
N GLN A 41 -2.83 21.71 -9.26
CA GLN A 41 -3.87 20.95 -8.56
C GLN A 41 -3.85 19.47 -8.97
N ALA A 42 -3.75 19.18 -10.27
CA ALA A 42 -3.63 17.81 -10.76
C ALA A 42 -2.35 17.12 -10.23
N LEU A 43 -1.23 17.84 -10.21
CA LEU A 43 0.04 17.32 -9.69
C LEU A 43 -0.05 16.96 -8.21
N LEU A 44 -0.69 17.81 -7.39
CA LEU A 44 -0.92 17.53 -5.96
C LEU A 44 -1.78 16.28 -5.75
N VAL A 45 -2.86 16.13 -6.51
CA VAL A 45 -3.72 14.92 -6.44
C VAL A 45 -2.91 13.68 -6.80
N ARG A 46 -2.13 13.72 -7.89
CA ARG A 46 -1.29 12.59 -8.31
C ARG A 46 -0.22 12.24 -7.28
N LEU A 47 0.43 13.24 -6.68
CA LEU A 47 1.41 13.04 -5.61
C LEU A 47 0.78 12.37 -4.39
N ARG A 48 -0.41 12.83 -3.98
CA ARG A 48 -1.13 12.25 -2.84
C ARG A 48 -1.49 10.79 -3.09
N ASN A 49 -2.02 10.48 -4.28
CA ASN A 49 -2.37 9.11 -4.65
C ASN A 49 -1.13 8.22 -4.67
N SER A 50 -0.03 8.66 -5.28
CA SER A 50 1.23 7.91 -5.29
C SER A 50 1.78 7.64 -3.88
N GLY A 51 1.70 8.62 -2.97
CA GLY A 51 2.10 8.42 -1.58
C GLY A 51 1.22 7.41 -0.84
N ASN A 52 -0.09 7.45 -1.07
CA ASN A 52 -1.03 6.47 -0.52
C ASN A 52 -0.76 5.07 -1.05
N ASP A 53 -0.57 4.91 -2.36
CA ASP A 53 -0.30 3.61 -3.00
C ASP A 53 1.01 3.00 -2.47
N PHE A 54 2.04 3.82 -2.26
CA PHE A 54 3.29 3.38 -1.66
C PHE A 54 3.10 2.87 -0.22
N SER A 55 2.38 3.63 0.61
CA SER A 55 2.09 3.25 1.99
C SER A 55 1.27 1.96 2.07
N LEU A 56 0.19 1.88 1.28
CA LEU A 56 -0.66 0.69 1.19
C LEU A 56 0.11 -0.51 0.65
N GLY A 57 0.97 -0.32 -0.35
CA GLY A 57 1.85 -1.36 -0.87
C GLY A 57 2.76 -1.94 0.20
N LYS A 58 3.37 -1.09 1.05
CA LYS A 58 4.21 -1.52 2.17
C LYS A 58 3.41 -2.31 3.21
N ILE A 59 2.23 -1.84 3.57
CA ILE A 59 1.34 -2.54 4.53
C ILE A 59 0.90 -3.90 3.97
N ASN A 60 0.49 -3.94 2.71
CA ASN A 60 0.04 -5.16 2.04
C ASN A 60 1.16 -6.20 1.93
N LEU A 61 2.38 -5.77 1.62
CA LEU A 61 3.55 -6.65 1.59
C LEU A 61 3.83 -7.23 2.98
N ASN A 62 3.85 -6.39 4.01
CA ASN A 62 4.05 -6.83 5.40
C ASN A 62 2.97 -7.83 5.83
N ARG A 63 1.71 -7.54 5.53
CA ARG A 63 0.58 -8.43 5.83
C ARG A 63 0.71 -9.77 5.10
N LYS A 64 1.07 -9.75 3.82
CA LYS A 64 1.29 -10.97 3.02
C LYS A 64 2.40 -11.83 3.63
N ASN A 65 3.49 -11.21 4.07
CA ASN A 65 4.59 -11.90 4.72
C ASN A 65 4.19 -12.50 6.09
N GLN A 66 3.31 -11.83 6.85
CA GLN A 66 2.80 -12.34 8.13
C GLN A 66 1.85 -13.53 7.97
N VAL A 67 1.00 -13.53 6.93
CA VAL A 67 0.03 -14.60 6.69
C VAL A 67 0.67 -15.84 6.06
N GLY A 68 1.74 -15.67 5.28
CA GLY A 68 2.39 -16.76 4.56
C GLY A 68 1.55 -17.24 3.36
N SER A 69 1.71 -18.51 2.96
CA SER A 69 0.96 -19.08 1.82
C SER A 69 -0.47 -19.51 2.17
N GLY A 70 -0.82 -19.61 3.45
CA GLY A 70 -2.08 -20.19 3.91
C GLY A 70 -2.16 -21.72 3.76
N MET A 71 -1.12 -22.37 3.24
CA MET A 71 -1.06 -23.82 3.10
C MET A 71 -0.77 -24.51 4.44
N ARG A 72 -1.15 -25.79 4.55
CA ARG A 72 -0.92 -26.61 5.75
C ARG A 72 0.58 -26.78 6.12
N GLY A 73 1.48 -26.56 5.16
CA GLY A 73 2.93 -26.58 5.37
C GLY A 73 3.40 -25.46 6.28
N ASP A 74 2.85 -24.26 6.12
CA ASP A 74 3.30 -23.03 6.79
C ASP A 74 2.66 -22.83 8.17
N LYS A 75 1.95 -23.83 8.68
CA LYS A 75 1.26 -23.72 9.97
C LYS A 75 2.27 -23.56 11.10
N ILE A 76 2.08 -22.51 11.89
CA ILE A 76 2.87 -22.28 13.11
C ILE A 76 2.34 -23.14 14.27
N ARG A 77 1.06 -23.51 14.26
CA ARG A 77 0.43 -24.32 15.32
C ARG A 77 -0.45 -25.41 14.75
N THR A 78 -0.58 -26.50 15.49
CA THR A 78 -1.52 -27.58 15.20
C THR A 78 -2.41 -27.84 16.41
N TYR A 79 -3.71 -27.66 16.24
CA TYR A 79 -4.75 -27.93 17.24
C TYR A 79 -5.40 -29.28 16.94
N ARG A 80 -5.30 -30.22 17.89
CA ARG A 80 -5.92 -31.55 17.83
C ARG A 80 -6.94 -31.67 18.96
N PHE A 81 -8.18 -31.30 18.68
CA PHE A 81 -9.25 -31.26 19.68
C PHE A 81 -9.62 -32.65 20.23
N GLN A 82 -9.59 -33.68 19.39
CA GLN A 82 -9.86 -35.08 19.80
C GLN A 82 -8.91 -35.55 20.91
N ASP A 83 -7.64 -35.14 20.84
CA ASP A 83 -6.61 -35.50 21.84
C ASP A 83 -6.39 -34.40 22.89
N ASN A 84 -7.22 -33.36 22.88
CA ASN A 84 -7.05 -32.15 23.68
C ASN A 84 -5.62 -31.58 23.65
N ARG A 85 -4.97 -31.51 22.48
CA ARG A 85 -3.54 -31.17 22.34
C ARG A 85 -3.28 -30.04 21.33
N VAL A 86 -2.42 -29.10 21.71
CA VAL A 86 -1.87 -28.06 20.84
C VAL A 86 -0.35 -28.22 20.77
N ALA A 87 0.21 -28.10 19.57
CA ALA A 87 1.66 -28.06 19.34
C ALA A 87 2.03 -26.77 18.59
N ASP A 88 2.99 -26.01 19.11
CA ASP A 88 3.60 -24.86 18.42
C ASP A 88 4.91 -25.30 17.76
N HIS A 89 5.01 -25.07 16.45
CA HIS A 89 6.14 -25.49 15.63
C HIS A 89 7.32 -24.50 15.66
N ARG A 90 7.14 -23.30 16.22
CA ARG A 90 8.23 -22.32 16.37
C ARG A 90 9.00 -22.53 17.67
N SER A 91 8.30 -22.76 18.78
CA SER A 91 8.92 -23.03 20.09
C SER A 91 9.14 -24.51 20.37
N GLY A 92 8.43 -25.41 19.66
CA GLY A 92 8.42 -26.84 19.95
C GLY A 92 7.57 -27.24 21.16
N LEU A 93 6.96 -26.26 21.85
CA LEU A 93 6.16 -26.48 23.04
C LEU A 93 4.81 -27.13 22.70
N LYS A 94 4.31 -27.91 23.67
CA LYS A 94 3.03 -28.62 23.56
C LYS A 94 2.22 -28.41 24.84
N THR A 95 0.92 -28.18 24.71
CA THR A 95 0.00 -28.00 25.83
C THR A 95 -1.39 -28.49 25.46
N SER A 96 -2.39 -28.34 26.34
CA SER A 96 -3.75 -28.79 26.08
C SER A 96 -4.65 -27.73 25.45
N CYS A 97 -5.58 -28.15 24.59
CA CYS A 97 -6.55 -27.22 23.98
C CYS A 97 -7.39 -26.50 25.03
N SER A 98 -7.81 -27.21 26.09
CA SER A 98 -8.59 -26.63 27.19
C SER A 98 -7.88 -25.46 27.89
N LYS A 99 -6.56 -25.51 28.05
CA LYS A 99 -5.79 -24.42 28.66
C LYS A 99 -5.67 -23.23 27.71
N ILE A 100 -5.43 -23.48 26.44
CA ILE A 100 -5.35 -22.41 25.42
C ILE A 100 -6.69 -21.69 25.27
N LEU A 101 -7.80 -22.43 25.23
CA LEU A 101 -9.14 -21.84 25.14
C LEU A 101 -9.51 -20.99 26.37
N LYS A 102 -8.87 -21.24 27.52
CA LYS A 102 -8.99 -20.40 28.72
C LYS A 102 -8.06 -19.18 28.71
N GLY A 103 -7.28 -18.98 27.65
CA GLY A 103 -6.40 -17.82 27.47
C GLY A 103 -4.95 -18.03 27.89
N HIS A 104 -4.55 -19.23 28.32
CA HIS A 104 -3.18 -19.54 28.75
C HIS A 104 -2.21 -19.74 27.56
N PHE A 105 -2.09 -18.73 26.69
CA PHE A 105 -1.20 -18.76 25.53
C PHE A 105 0.28 -18.66 25.88
N ASP A 106 0.58 -18.17 27.07
CA ASP A 106 1.92 -18.13 27.67
C ASP A 106 2.62 -19.49 27.63
N LEU A 107 1.87 -20.59 27.76
CA LEU A 107 2.36 -21.97 27.65
C LEU A 107 2.89 -22.37 26.26
N LEU A 108 2.77 -21.51 25.25
CA LEU A 108 3.25 -21.76 23.88
C LEU A 108 4.43 -20.88 23.46
N TRP A 109 4.77 -19.85 24.22
CA TRP A 109 5.79 -18.86 23.84
C TRP A 109 6.55 -18.19 24.98
N LEU A 110 6.35 -18.60 26.24
CA LEU A 110 7.29 -18.37 27.34
C LEU A 110 8.34 -19.48 27.37
#